data_AF-A0A2D6N9N0-F1
#
_entry.id   AF-A0A2D6N9N0-F1
#
_cell.length_a   1.000
_cell.length_b   1.000
_cell.length_c   1.000
_cell.angle_alpha   90.00
_cell.angle_beta   90.00
_cell.angle_gamma   90.00
#
_symmetry.space_group_name_H-M   'P 1'
#
loop_
_entity.id
_entity.type
_entity.pdbx_description
1 polymer ?
#
loop_
_entity_poly.entity_id
_entity_poly.type
_entity_poly.pdbx_seq_one_letter_code
_entity_poly.pdbx_strand_id
1 'polypeptide(L)' 'MAAKLPNSGDPLTERFPKGPAVGDSIPDFVLPDQLGDLVDYRQMRGRKRALILFHRSAAW' A
#
# COMPACT_ATOMS: atom_id res chain seq x y z
N MET A 1 23.55 4.54 -7.58
CA MET A 1 22.83 5.53 -6.76
C MET A 1 21.44 4.96 -6.47
N ALA A 2 21.09 4.73 -5.21
CA ALA A 2 19.75 4.27 -4.86
C ALA A 2 18.75 5.42 -5.04
N ALA A 3 17.62 5.16 -5.70
CA ALA A 3 16.56 6.16 -5.85
C ALA A 3 15.97 6.50 -4.48
N LYS A 4 15.79 7.80 -4.19
CA LYS A 4 15.09 8.26 -2.99
C LYS A 4 13.66 7.71 -3.03
N LEU A 5 13.28 6.91 -2.04
CA LEU A 5 11.91 6.38 -1.99
C LEU A 5 10.93 7.53 -1.77
N PRO A 6 9.73 7.49 -2.38
CA PRO A 6 8.73 8.56 -2.24
C PRO A 6 8.37 8.88 -0.79
N ASN A 7 8.51 7.91 0.12
CA ASN A 7 8.17 8.02 1.54
C ASN A 7 9.39 7.85 2.46
N SER A 8 10.61 8.19 2.00
CA SER A 8 11.83 8.11 2.83
C SER A 8 12.09 9.34 3.72
N GLY A 9 11.14 10.28 3.79
CA GLY A 9 11.26 11.50 4.58
C GLY A 9 11.05 11.26 6.09
N ASP A 10 11.20 12.31 6.88
CA ASP A 10 10.90 12.26 8.32
C ASP A 10 9.38 12.46 8.59
N PRO A 11 8.68 11.46 9.17
CA PRO A 11 7.24 11.52 9.46
C PRO A 11 6.79 12.63 10.40
N LEU A 12 7.71 13.23 11.17
CA LEU A 12 7.39 14.30 12.10
C LEU A 12 7.43 15.68 11.45
N THR A 13 8.18 15.84 10.37
CA THR A 13 8.46 17.14 9.75
C THR A 13 7.93 17.26 8.32
N GLU A 14 7.77 16.13 7.61
CA GLU A 14 7.24 16.10 6.25
C GLU A 14 5.76 15.67 6.21
N ARG A 15 5.03 16.14 5.19
CA ARG A 15 3.66 15.68 4.96
C ARG A 15 3.69 14.30 4.31
N PHE A 16 3.17 13.32 5.04
CA PHE A 16 2.87 12.00 4.50
C PHE A 16 1.40 11.95 4.08
N PRO A 17 1.10 11.75 2.78
CA PRO A 17 -0.27 11.53 2.36
C PRO A 17 -0.80 10.29 3.08
N LYS A 18 -1.84 10.49 3.88
CA LYS A 18 -2.60 9.41 4.49
C LYS A 18 -3.35 8.71 3.35
N GLY A 19 -3.61 7.41 3.51
CA GLY A 19 -4.36 6.64 2.51
C GLY A 19 -5.77 7.20 2.26
N PRO A 20 -6.55 6.57 1.35
CA PRO A 20 -7.90 7.02 1.01
C PRO A 20 -8.77 7.28 2.24
N ALA A 21 -9.58 8.34 2.22
CA ALA A 21 -10.46 8.68 3.32
C ALA A 21 -11.65 7.71 3.42
N VAL A 22 -12.38 7.77 4.54
CA VAL A 22 -13.63 7.00 4.66
C VAL A 22 -14.63 7.52 3.62
N GLY A 23 -15.14 6.60 2.79
CA GLY A 23 -16.02 6.92 1.67
C GLY A 23 -15.29 6.96 0.33
N ASP A 24 -13.97 7.14 0.32
CA ASP A 24 -13.18 7.08 -0.90
C ASP A 24 -13.07 5.64 -1.41
N SER A 25 -13.01 5.50 -2.74
CA SER A 25 -12.67 4.23 -3.35
C SER A 25 -11.18 3.95 -3.23
N ILE A 26 -10.83 2.73 -2.84
CA ILE A 26 -9.44 2.27 -2.87
C ILE A 26 -8.97 2.21 -4.34
N PRO A 27 -7.78 2.73 -4.67
CA PRO A 27 -7.21 2.63 -6.02
C PRO A 27 -7.04 1.17 -6.45
N ASP A 28 -7.18 0.92 -7.76
CA ASP A 28 -6.85 -0.38 -8.32
C ASP A 28 -5.34 -0.59 -8.33
N PHE A 29 -4.89 -1.79 -7.94
CA PHE A 29 -3.48 -2.17 -7.97
C PHE A 29 -3.32 -3.65 -8.30
N VAL A 30 -2.17 -3.97 -8.89
CA VAL A 30 -1.71 -5.33 -9.12
C VAL A 30 -0.34 -5.47 -8.48
N LEU A 31 -0.22 -6.36 -7.49
CA LEU A 31 1.02 -6.58 -6.75
C LEU A 31 1.28 -8.09 -6.59
N PRO A 32 2.55 -8.50 -6.51
CA PRO A 32 2.88 -9.90 -6.22
C PRO A 32 2.50 -10.26 -4.78
N ASP A 33 2.03 -11.49 -4.59
CA ASP A 33 1.89 -12.09 -3.28
C ASP A 33 3.23 -12.66 -2.75
N GLN A 34 3.20 -13.40 -1.64
CA GLN A 34 4.39 -13.99 -1.03
C GLN A 34 5.07 -15.09 -1.87
N LEU A 35 4.39 -15.63 -2.88
CA LEU A 35 4.94 -16.62 -3.82
C LEU A 35 5.39 -15.96 -5.15
N GLY A 36 5.13 -14.67 -5.31
CA GLY A 36 5.43 -13.91 -6.51
C GLY A 36 4.29 -13.90 -7.53
N ASP A 37 3.14 -14.49 -7.21
CA ASP A 37 1.98 -14.53 -8.10
C ASP A 37 1.28 -13.15 -8.11
N LEU A 38 0.94 -12.66 -9.31
CA LEU A 38 0.30 -11.35 -9.45
C LEU A 38 -1.15 -11.41 -8.97
N VAL A 39 -1.47 -10.53 -8.03
CA VAL A 39 -2.82 -10.35 -7.48
C VAL A 39 -3.41 -9.03 -7.97
N ASP A 40 -4.46 -9.11 -8.77
CA ASP A 40 -5.34 -7.97 -9.08
C ASP A 40 -6.33 -7.78 -7.92
N TYR A 41 -6.17 -6.66 -7.20
CA TYR A 41 -7.00 -6.33 -6.04
C TYR A 41 -8.49 -6.28 -6.37
N ARG A 42 -8.86 -5.67 -7.50
CA ARG A 42 -10.26 -5.45 -7.89
C ARG A 42 -10.95 -6.76 -8.20
N GLN A 43 -10.24 -7.66 -8.88
CA GLN A 43 -10.75 -9.00 -9.18
C GLN A 43 -10.84 -9.86 -7.92
N MET A 44 -9.77 -9.88 -7.10
CA MET A 44 -9.71 -10.70 -5.89
C MET A 44 -10.75 -10.30 -4.83
N ARG A 45 -10.97 -9.00 -4.62
CA ARG A 45 -12.00 -8.54 -3.68
C ARG A 45 -13.41 -8.84 -4.20
N GLY A 46 -13.62 -8.77 -5.51
CA GLY A 46 -14.94 -8.86 -6.15
C GLY A 46 -15.98 -8.00 -5.40
N ARG A 47 -17.04 -8.64 -4.91
CA ARG A 47 -18.12 -7.98 -4.13
C ARG A 47 -17.94 -8.10 -2.61
N LYS A 48 -16.79 -8.54 -2.13
CA LYS A 48 -16.50 -8.77 -0.72
C LYS A 48 -15.80 -7.57 -0.07
N ARG A 49 -15.87 -7.51 1.26
CA ARG A 49 -15.07 -6.60 2.08
C ARG A 49 -13.61 -7.07 2.09
N ALA A 50 -12.68 -6.14 2.17
CA ALA A 50 -11.25 -6.42 2.22
C ALA A 50 -10.57 -5.60 3.31
N LEU A 51 -9.52 -6.15 3.91
CA LEU A 51 -8.61 -5.45 4.81
C LEU A 51 -7.28 -5.23 4.06
N ILE A 52 -6.76 -4.01 4.09
CA ILE A 52 -5.46 -3.67 3.51
C ILE A 52 -4.54 -3.24 4.65
N LEU A 53 -3.42 -3.94 4.81
CA LEU A 53 -2.42 -3.65 5.82
C LEU A 53 -1.13 -3.18 5.14
N PHE A 54 -0.77 -1.92 5.36
CA PHE A 54 0.56 -1.42 5.02
C PHE A 54 1.46 -1.65 6.22
N HIS A 55 2.50 -2.46 6.06
CA HIS A 55 3.53 -2.63 7.07
C HIS A 55 4.91 -2.43 6.43
N ARG A 56 5.87 -2.02 7.25
CA ARG A 56 7.30 -2.06 6.90
C ARG A 56 7.98 -3.00 7.87
N SER A 57 8.92 -3.80 7.37
CA SER A 57 9.80 -4.54 8.27
C SER A 57 10.67 -3.53 9.03
N ALA A 58 10.78 -3.72 10.33
CA ALA A 58 11.79 -3.05 11.13
C ALA A 58 12.78 -4.14 11.55
N ALA A 59 14.04 -4.00 11.16
CA ALA A 59 15.11 -4.66 11.88
C ALA A 59 15.23 -3.93 13.23
N TRP A 60 15.04 -4.68 14.31
CA TRP A 60 15.24 -4.20 15.67
C TRP A 60 16.70 -4.36 16.05
#